data_AF-A0A0G0BMC6-F1
#
_entry.id   AF-A0A0G0BMC6-F1
#
_cell.length_a   1.000
_cell.length_b   1.000
_cell.length_c   1.000
_cell.angle_alpha   90.00
_cell.angle_beta   90.00
_cell.angle_gamma   90.00
#
_symmetry.space_group_name_H-M   'P 1'
#
loop_
_entity.id
_entity.type
_entity.pdbx_description
1 polymer ?
#
loop_
_entity_poly.entity_id
_entity_poly.type
_entity_poly.pdbx_seq_one_letter_code
_entity_poly.pdbx_strand_id
1 'polypeptide(L)'
;MNIIISKEQFLIDHNKLSPANLKATFALLTKFQQEKKPLLKDAEWSNKLRIPFMVWLSNGVLKSEAEKDLKNNSSKDHIYRNYPETHY
;
A
#
# COMPACT_ATOMS: atom_id res chain seq x y z
N MET A 1 6.31 -17.39 -12.26
CA MET A 1 7.08 -18.11 -11.22
C MET A 1 6.74 -17.53 -9.86
N ASN A 2 6.36 -18.37 -8.88
CA ASN A 2 6.17 -17.92 -7.50
C ASN A 2 7.53 -17.94 -6.82
N ILE A 3 8.19 -16.80 -6.73
CA ILE A 3 9.45 -16.70 -6.00
C ILE A 3 9.07 -16.53 -4.53
N ILE A 4 9.20 -17.62 -3.77
CA ILE A 4 9.12 -17.59 -2.32
C ILE A 4 10.42 -16.96 -1.83
N ILE A 5 10.30 -15.93 -1.00
CA ILE A 5 11.43 -15.18 -0.46
C ILE A 5 11.33 -15.15 1.06
N SER A 6 12.41 -14.81 1.75
CA SER A 6 12.35 -14.58 3.19
C SER A 6 11.58 -13.30 3.52
N LYS A 7 11.06 -13.21 4.74
CA LYS A 7 10.41 -11.99 5.26
C LYS A 7 11.34 -10.78 5.20
N GLU A 8 12.63 -10.99 5.47
CA GLU A 8 13.68 -9.97 5.40
C GLU A 8 13.87 -9.47 3.96
N GLN A 9 13.97 -10.40 3.01
CA GLN A 9 14.14 -10.05 1.61
C GLN A 9 12.91 -9.31 1.08
N PHE A 10 11.70 -9.75 1.46
CA PHE A 10 10.46 -9.05 1.13
C PHE A 10 10.48 -7.61 1.64
N LEU A 11 10.92 -7.38 2.88
CA LEU A 11 11.00 -6.04 3.46
C LEU A 11 11.97 -5.13 2.69
N ILE A 12 13.16 -5.65 2.37
CA ILE A 12 14.20 -4.92 1.63
C ILE A 12 13.67 -4.52 0.25
N ASP A 13 13.13 -5.49 -0.50
CA ASP A 13 12.61 -5.26 -1.85
C ASP A 13 11.39 -4.34 -1.84
N HIS A 14 10.53 -4.46 -0.83
CA HIS A 14 9.39 -3.56 -0.61
C HIS A 14 9.86 -2.13 -0.37
N ASN A 15 10.73 -1.91 0.61
CA ASN A 15 11.20 -0.59 1.01
C ASN A 15 12.07 0.11 -0.03
N LYS A 16 12.77 -0.67 -0.89
CA LYS A 16 13.57 -0.12 -1.98
C LYS A 16 12.73 0.57 -3.05
N LEU A 17 11.54 0.05 -3.37
CA LEU A 17 10.67 0.67 -4.38
C LEU A 17 9.51 1.49 -3.79
N SER A 18 9.33 1.46 -2.47
CA SER A 18 8.23 2.18 -1.82
C SER A 18 8.63 3.63 -1.51
N PRO A 19 7.72 4.59 -1.70
CA PRO A 19 7.90 5.95 -1.23
C PRO A 19 7.98 5.99 0.29
N ALA A 20 8.49 7.09 0.86
CA ALA A 20 8.76 7.20 2.29
C ALA A 20 7.55 6.89 3.19
N ASN A 21 6.35 7.29 2.77
CA ASN A 21 5.08 7.06 3.46
C ASN A 21 4.56 5.61 3.38
N LEU A 22 5.12 4.78 2.50
CA LEU A 22 4.75 3.36 2.35
C LEU A 22 5.90 2.42 2.74
N LYS A 23 6.99 2.96 3.31
CA LYS A 23 8.04 2.13 3.90
C LYS A 23 7.47 1.37 5.09
N ALA A 24 7.75 0.08 5.11
CA ALA A 24 7.34 -0.81 6.16
C ALA A 24 8.45 -1.08 7.15
N THR A 25 8.06 -1.58 8.32
CA THR A 25 8.95 -2.15 9.33
C THR A 25 8.62 -3.62 9.55
N PHE A 26 9.51 -4.33 10.22
CA PHE A 26 9.27 -5.73 10.59
C PHE A 26 8.00 -5.91 11.44
N ALA A 27 7.70 -4.95 12.31
CA ALA A 27 6.49 -4.94 13.13
C ALA A 27 5.22 -4.88 12.26
N LEU A 28 5.21 -4.06 11.21
CA LEU A 28 4.09 -3.96 10.28
C LEU A 28 3.87 -5.25 9.48
N LEU A 29 4.96 -5.92 9.07
CA LEU A 29 4.87 -7.23 8.42
C LEU A 29 4.30 -8.29 9.35
N THR A 30 4.72 -8.31 10.62
CA THR A 30 4.15 -9.22 11.63
C THR A 30 2.67 -8.95 11.87
N LYS A 31 2.28 -7.68 11.96
CA LYS A 31 0.88 -7.29 12.13
C LYS A 31 0.03 -7.68 10.92
N PHE A 32 0.52 -7.44 9.70
CA PHE A 32 -0.13 -7.91 8.48
C PHE A 32 -0.32 -9.42 8.47
N GLN A 33 0.71 -10.18 8.87
CA GLN A 33 0.64 -11.63 8.96
C GLN A 33 -0.40 -12.09 9.99
N GLN A 34 -0.51 -11.42 11.14
CA GLN A 34 -1.51 -11.73 12.17
C GLN A 34 -2.95 -11.44 11.70
N GLU A 35 -3.17 -10.32 11.02
CA GLU A 35 -4.50 -9.90 10.54
C GLU A 35 -4.94 -10.66 9.29
N LYS A 36 -3.99 -11.06 8.43
CA LYS A 36 -4.25 -11.71 7.15
C LYS A 36 -3.78 -13.17 7.11
N LYS A 37 -3.73 -13.85 8.26
CA LYS A 37 -3.42 -15.29 8.38
C LYS A 37 -4.08 -16.18 7.30
N PRO A 38 -5.35 -15.98 6.89
CA PRO A 38 -5.95 -16.82 5.84
C PRO A 38 -5.29 -16.66 4.46
N LEU A 39 -4.62 -15.54 4.19
CA LEU A 39 -3.99 -15.22 2.90
C LEU A 39 -2.51 -15.64 2.84
N LEU A 40 -1.86 -15.85 3.99
CA LEU A 40 -0.51 -16.39 4.06
C LEU A 40 -0.60 -17.82 4.57
N LYS A 41 -0.27 -18.81 3.74
CA LYS A 41 0.19 -20.10 4.29
C LYS A 41 1.44 -19.76 5.11
N ASP A 42 1.41 -20.07 6.41
CA ASP A 42 2.12 -19.41 7.53
C ASP A 42 3.61 -19.02 7.38
N ALA A 43 4.31 -19.41 6.31
CA ALA A 43 5.72 -19.09 6.08
C ALA A 43 6.04 -18.54 4.67
N GLU A 44 5.10 -18.52 3.72
CA GLU A 44 5.41 -18.19 2.33
C GLU A 44 5.28 -16.70 2.04
N TRP A 45 6.34 -15.94 2.33
CA TRP A 45 6.49 -14.59 1.79
C TRP A 45 6.80 -14.65 0.30
N SER A 46 6.13 -13.82 -0.50
CA SER A 46 6.35 -13.77 -1.94
C SER A 46 6.00 -12.40 -2.49
N ASN A 47 6.52 -12.09 -3.68
CA ASN A 47 6.21 -10.84 -4.38
C ASN A 47 4.71 -10.64 -4.65
N LYS A 48 3.91 -11.71 -4.66
CA LYS A 48 2.46 -11.63 -4.81
C LYS A 48 1.77 -10.93 -3.64
N LEU A 49 2.36 -11.00 -2.45
CA LEU A 49 1.82 -10.36 -1.25
C LEU A 49 2.11 -8.86 -1.23
N ARG A 50 2.93 -8.33 -2.14
CA ARG A 50 3.31 -6.92 -2.16
C ARG A 50 2.11 -5.99 -2.39
N ILE A 51 1.24 -6.32 -3.35
CA ILE A 51 0.05 -5.51 -3.63
C ILE A 51 -0.94 -5.59 -2.45
N PRO A 52 -1.34 -6.78 -1.94
CA PRO A 52 -2.15 -6.89 -0.73
C PRO A 52 -1.57 -6.14 0.48
N PHE A 53 -0.25 -6.20 0.66
CA PHE A 53 0.44 -5.51 1.74
C PHE A 53 0.41 -3.99 1.56
N MET A 54 0.64 -3.47 0.36
CA MET A 54 0.51 -2.03 0.08
C MET A 54 -0.90 -1.52 0.28
N VAL A 55 -1.91 -2.27 -0.15
CA VAL A 55 -3.32 -1.92 0.07
C VAL A 55 -3.64 -1.92 1.56
N TRP A 56 -3.15 -2.91 2.31
CA TRP A 56 -3.31 -2.96 3.76
C TRP A 56 -2.60 -1.81 4.48
N LEU A 57 -1.36 -1.50 4.10
CA LEU A 57 -0.62 -0.34 4.62
C LEU A 57 -1.34 0.96 4.32
N SER A 58 -1.83 1.13 3.09
CA SER A 58 -2.57 2.33 2.70
C SER A 58 -3.87 2.47 3.51
N ASN A 59 -4.59 1.38 3.73
CA ASN A 59 -5.85 1.44 4.48
C ASN A 59 -5.65 1.56 6.01
N GLY A 60 -4.54 1.06 6.55
CA GLY A 60 -4.27 1.05 7.99
C GLY A 60 -3.41 2.23 8.47
N VAL A 61 -2.40 2.62 7.71
CA VAL A 61 -1.44 3.70 8.04
C VAL A 61 -1.96 5.04 7.51
N LEU A 62 -2.38 5.13 6.24
CA LEU A 62 -2.83 6.42 5.68
C LEU A 62 -4.19 6.87 6.20
N LYS A 63 -5.06 6.01 6.75
CA LYS A 63 -6.26 6.53 7.43
C LYS A 63 -5.88 7.40 8.65
N SER A 64 -4.79 7.08 9.34
CA SER A 64 -4.34 7.88 10.49
C SER A 64 -3.64 9.19 10.11
N GLU A 65 -3.08 9.28 8.90
CA GLU A 65 -2.39 10.47 8.39
C GLU A 65 -3.28 11.34 7.47
N ALA A 66 -4.10 10.72 6.61
CA ALA A 66 -5.06 11.41 5.75
C ALA A 66 -6.17 12.13 6.53
N GLU A 67 -6.55 11.65 7.72
CA GLU A 67 -7.45 12.40 8.60
C GLU A 67 -6.84 13.72 9.11
N LYS A 68 -5.50 13.84 9.13
CA LYS A 68 -4.82 15.10 9.46
C LYS A 68 -4.66 16.01 8.25
N ASP A 69 -4.50 15.46 7.05
CA ASP A 69 -4.30 16.25 5.82
C ASP A 69 -5.60 16.65 5.10
N LEU A 70 -6.69 15.89 5.26
CA LEU A 70 -7.99 16.23 4.68
C LEU A 70 -8.67 17.41 5.38
N LYS A 71 -8.25 17.76 6.61
CA LYS A 71 -8.79 18.94 7.32
C LYS A 71 -8.23 20.28 6.81
N ASN A 72 -7.16 20.27 6.01
CA ASN A 72 -6.49 21.50 5.54
C ASN A 72 -6.68 21.82 4.04
N ASN A 73 -7.39 21.00 3.27
CA ASN A 73 -7.55 21.22 1.81
C ASN A 73 -8.97 20.98 1.30
N SER A 74 -10.03 21.43 1.99
CA SER A 74 -11.40 21.43 1.45
C SER A 74 -11.64 22.51 0.37
N SER A 75 -10.62 22.90 -0.39
CA SER A 75 -10.74 23.93 -1.44
C SER A 75 -9.69 23.73 -2.51
N LYS A 76 -9.81 22.67 -3.32
CA LYS A 76 -9.31 22.73 -4.69
C LYS A 76 -10.37 22.17 -5.60
N ASP A 77 -11.06 23.11 -6.23
CA ASP A 77 -12.04 22.89 -7.27
C ASP A 77 -11.59 21.78 -8.21
N HIS A 78 -12.49 20.84 -8.44
CA HIS A 78 -12.42 19.95 -9.59
C HIS A 78 -12.56 20.81 -10.85
N ILE A 79 -11.45 21.40 -11.32
CA ILE A 79 -11.35 21.93 -12.67
C ILE A 79 -11.27 20.70 -13.57
N TYR A 80 -12.43 20.16 -13.94
CA TYR A 80 -12.54 19.26 -15.06
C TYR A 80 -12.00 20.02 -16.28
N ARG A 81 -10.85 19.57 -16.78
CA ARG A 81 -10.33 20.05 -18.06
C ARG A 81 -11.41 19.75 -19.09
N ASN A 82 -11.93 20.80 -19.74
CA ASN A 82 -12.80 20.71 -20.90
C ASN A 82 -12.12 19.82 -21.96
N TYR A 83 -12.50 18.55 -22.02
CA TYR A 83 -12.19 17.71 -23.16
C TYR A 83 -13.13 18.13 -24.30
N PRO A 84 -12.63 18.30 -25.53
CA PRO A 84 -13.48 18.66 -26.65
C PRO A 84 -14.48 17.54 -26.92
N GLU A 85 -15.76 17.90 -26.99
CA GLU A 85 -16.83 16.98 -27.36
C GLU A 85 -16.59 16.50 -28.80
N THR A 86 -16.50 15.18 -28.99
CA THR A 86 -16.44 14.58 -30.32
C THR A 86 -17.86 14.48 -30.86
N HIS A 87 -18.25 15.42 -31.73
CA HIS A 87 -19.46 15.25 -32.54
C HIS A 87 -19.18 14.22 -33.65
N TYR A 88 -20.00 13.16 -33.69
CA TYR A 88 -20.07 12.15 -34.76
C TYR A 88 -20.91 12.65 -35.92
#